data_AF-A0A843ATF5-F1
#
_entry.id   AF-A0A843ATF5-F1
#
_cell.length_a   1.000
_cell.length_b   1.000
_cell.length_c   1.000
_cell.angle_alpha   90.00
_cell.angle_beta   90.00
_cell.angle_gamma   90.00
#
_symmetry.space_group_name_H-M   'P 1'
#
loop_
_entity.id
_entity.type
_entity.pdbx_description
1 polymer ?
#
loop_
_entity_poly.entity_id
_entity_poly.type
_entity_poly.pdbx_seq_one_letter_code
_entity_poly.pdbx_strand_id
1 'polypeptide(L)' 'MGRTVPTYRMTLESIIQSWSDFRRALPREDREVFDQMVNRARMHSSASTYAAFSDPVEGALLSILLEQEKEIRRLREKR' A
#
# COMPACT_ATOMS: atom_id res chain seq x y z
N MET A 1 23.61 13.66 -16.91
CA MET A 1 22.18 13.27 -17.05
C MET A 1 21.61 13.17 -15.65
N GLY A 2 20.74 14.13 -15.28
CA GLY A 2 20.17 14.22 -13.94
C GLY A 2 19.35 12.97 -13.64
N ARG A 3 19.69 12.27 -12.56
CA ARG A 3 18.91 11.12 -12.09
C ARG A 3 17.56 11.66 -11.64
N THR A 4 16.49 11.37 -12.39
CA THR A 4 15.12 11.66 -11.95
C THR A 4 14.93 11.00 -10.60
N VAL A 5 14.67 11.80 -9.56
CA VAL A 5 14.34 11.26 -8.24
C VAL A 5 13.05 10.44 -8.41
N PRO A 6 13.06 9.13 -8.10
CA PRO A 6 11.87 8.32 -8.24
C PRO A 6 10.77 8.92 -7.37
N THR A 7 9.61 9.14 -7.96
CA THR A 7 8.44 9.59 -7.21
C THR A 7 8.06 8.52 -6.18
N TYR A 8 7.43 8.91 -5.08
CA TYR A 8 6.92 7.96 -4.10
C TYR A 8 6.08 6.84 -4.75
N ARG A 9 5.36 7.15 -5.83
CA ARG A 9 4.62 6.16 -6.62
C ARG A 9 5.52 5.07 -7.22
N MET A 10 6.66 5.44 -7.80
CA MET A 10 7.63 4.47 -8.34
C MET A 10 8.24 3.61 -7.23
N THR A 11 8.55 4.23 -6.09
CA THR A 11 9.04 3.54 -4.90
C THR A 11 8.01 2.56 -4.36
N LEU A 12 6.73 2.96 -4.30
CA LEU A 12 5.62 2.12 -3.88
C LEU A 12 5.45 0.90 -4.78
N GLU A 13 5.54 1.05 -6.11
CA GLU A 13 5.49 -0.11 -7.02
C GLU A 13 6.66 -1.07 -6.76
N SER A 14 7.85 -0.55 -6.46
CA SER A 14 9.02 -1.37 -6.13
C SER A 14 8.83 -2.15 -4.83
N ILE A 15 8.19 -1.53 -3.82
CA ILE A 15 7.81 -2.20 -2.56
C ILE A 15 6.77 -3.30 -2.82
N ILE A 16 5.72 -3.01 -3.57
CA ILE A 16 4.69 -4.01 -3.88
C ILE A 16 5.30 -5.19 -4.64
N GLN A 17 6.23 -4.92 -5.56
CA GLN A 17 6.96 -5.94 -6.30
C GLN A 17 7.86 -6.80 -5.38
N SER A 18 8.48 -6.21 -4.35
CA SER A 18 9.30 -6.95 -3.40
C SER A 18 8.47 -7.92 -2.54
N TRP A 19 7.17 -7.67 -2.38
CA TRP A 19 6.23 -8.58 -1.70
C TRP A 19 5.72 -9.73 -2.60
N SER A 20 6.21 -9.86 -3.84
CA SER A 20 5.71 -10.87 -4.78
C SER A 20 5.91 -12.31 -4.30
N ASP A 21 6.99 -12.62 -3.57
CA ASP A 21 7.22 -13.97 -3.02
C ASP A 21 6.28 -14.28 -1.85
N PHE A 22 5.99 -13.30 -1.00
CA PHE A 22 4.94 -13.43 0.02
C PHE A 22 3.59 -13.72 -0.63
N ARG A 23 3.20 -12.94 -1.64
CA ARG A 23 1.97 -13.18 -2.41
C ARG A 23 1.95 -14.58 -3.03
N ARG A 24 3.07 -15.07 -3.57
CA ARG A 24 3.15 -16.42 -4.16
C ARG A 24 2.96 -17.52 -3.12
N ALA A 25 3.39 -17.32 -1.88
CA ALA A 25 3.21 -18.29 -0.80
C ALA A 25 1.74 -18.38 -0.31
N LEU A 26 0.90 -17.37 -0.59
CA LEU A 26 -0.51 -17.37 -0.17
C LEU A 26 -1.38 -18.36 -0.96
N PRO A 27 -2.41 -18.96 -0.32
CA PRO A 27 -3.52 -19.63 -1.01
C PRO A 27 -4.20 -18.73 -2.05
N ARG A 28 -4.92 -19.33 -3.02
CA ARG A 28 -5.56 -18.58 -4.10
C ARG A 28 -6.54 -17.52 -3.60
N GLU A 29 -7.36 -17.85 -2.61
CA GLU A 29 -8.32 -16.93 -1.99
C GLU A 29 -7.61 -15.71 -1.36
N ASP A 30 -6.52 -15.96 -0.62
CA ASP A 30 -5.76 -14.91 0.04
C ASP A 30 -4.98 -14.03 -0.93
N ARG A 31 -4.58 -14.55 -2.10
CA ARG A 31 -3.93 -13.73 -3.15
C ARG A 31 -4.84 -12.64 -3.67
N GLU A 32 -6.12 -12.95 -3.87
CA GLU A 32 -7.10 -11.96 -4.35
C GLU A 32 -7.34 -10.87 -3.30
N VAL A 33 -7.42 -11.27 -2.02
CA VAL A 33 -7.51 -10.33 -0.89
C VAL A 33 -6.25 -9.47 -0.78
N PHE A 34 -5.07 -10.07 -0.92
CA PHE A 34 -3.79 -9.37 -0.90
C PHE A 34 -3.69 -8.34 -2.03
N ASP A 35 -4.08 -8.70 -3.26
CA ASP A 35 -4.05 -7.80 -4.41
C ASP A 35 -4.96 -6.58 -4.20
N GLN A 36 -6.15 -6.79 -3.64
CA GLN A 36 -7.06 -5.72 -3.26
C GLN A 36 -6.48 -4.84 -2.14
N MET A 37 -5.81 -5.45 -1.16
CA MET A 37 -5.16 -4.74 -0.06
C MET A 37 -4.03 -3.83 -0.55
N VAL A 38 -3.09 -4.35 -1.35
CA VAL A 38 -1.95 -3.53 -1.84
C VAL A 38 -2.40 -2.42 -2.80
N ASN A 39 -3.51 -2.62 -3.52
CA ASN A 39 -4.13 -1.56 -4.32
C ASN A 39 -4.52 -0.33 -3.48
N ARG A 40 -4.91 -0.53 -2.21
CA ARG A 40 -5.28 0.56 -1.28
C ARG A 40 -4.09 1.45 -0.93
N ALA A 41 -2.86 0.91 -0.94
CA ALA A 41 -1.65 1.68 -0.66
C ALA A 41 -1.46 2.86 -1.64
N ARG A 42 -1.98 2.73 -2.88
CA ARG A 42 -1.86 3.77 -3.91
C ARG A 42 -2.71 5.02 -3.62
N MET A 43 -3.78 4.89 -2.81
CA MET A 43 -4.74 5.96 -2.52
C MET A 43 -4.14 7.13 -1.73
N HIS A 44 -3.06 6.90 -0.98
CA HIS A 44 -2.45 7.89 -0.08
C HIS A 44 -1.02 8.27 -0.49
N SER A 45 -0.71 8.14 -1.78
CA SER A 45 0.61 8.48 -2.33
C SER A 45 1.02 9.94 -2.08
N SER A 46 0.09 10.88 -2.17
CA SER A 46 0.35 12.30 -1.86
C SER A 46 0.65 12.54 -0.38
N ALA A 47 -0.13 11.91 0.52
CA ALA A 47 0.09 12.03 1.97
C ALA A 47 1.43 11.42 2.39
N SER A 48 1.78 10.28 1.80
CA SER A 48 3.06 9.62 2.06
C SER A 48 4.26 10.40 1.52
N THR A 49 4.09 11.06 0.36
CA THR A 49 5.11 11.98 -0.18
C THR A 49 5.31 13.17 0.75
N TYR A 50 4.23 13.74 1.27
CA TYR A 50 4.28 14.88 2.20
C TYR A 50 4.94 14.51 3.53
N ALA A 51 4.63 13.33 4.07
CA ALA A 51 5.17 12.85 5.34
C ALA A 51 6.69 12.58 5.31
N ALA A 52 7.27 12.41 4.11
CA ALA A 52 8.71 12.21 3.91
C ALA A 52 9.30 11.10 4.81
N PHE A 53 8.62 9.95 4.87
CA PHE A 53 9.06 8.79 5.65
C PHE A 53 10.51 8.40 5.31
N SER A 54 11.28 8.03 6.35
CA SER A 54 12.65 7.54 6.19
C SER A 54 12.68 6.17 5.51
N ASP A 55 11.71 5.30 5.84
CA ASP A 55 11.42 4.08 5.11
C ASP A 55 10.07 4.22 4.36
N PRO A 56 10.07 4.22 3.02
CA PRO A 56 8.84 4.29 2.24
C PRO A 56 7.85 3.13 2.47
N VAL A 57 8.31 2.01 3.05
CA VAL A 57 7.43 0.91 3.51
C VAL A 57 6.45 1.39 4.58
N GLU A 58 6.86 2.30 5.46
CA GLU A 58 5.98 2.87 6.49
C GLU A 58 4.77 3.57 5.86
N GLY A 59 5.01 4.36 4.81
CA GLY A 59 3.95 5.02 4.05
C GLY A 59 2.99 4.01 3.41
N ALA A 60 3.52 2.93 2.82
CA ALA A 60 2.72 1.89 2.20
C ALA A 60 1.82 1.18 3.23
N LEU A 61 2.38 0.78 4.37
CA LEU A 61 1.66 0.10 5.44
C LEU A 61 0.62 1.02 6.09
N LEU A 62 0.97 2.28 6.40
CA LEU A 62 0.03 3.25 6.97
C LEU A 62 -1.15 3.51 6.03
N SER A 63 -0.90 3.59 4.73
CA SER A 63 -1.93 3.74 3.69
C SER A 63 -2.90 2.56 3.68
N ILE A 64 -2.39 1.33 3.79
CA ILE A 64 -3.20 0.11 3.86
C ILE A 64 -4.06 0.10 5.13
N LEU A 65 -3.45 0.37 6.29
CA LEU A 65 -4.13 0.40 7.58
C LEU A 65 -5.24 1.45 7.61
N LEU A 66 -5.00 2.63 7.04
CA LEU A 66 -5.99 3.70 6.96
C LEU A 66 -7.22 3.30 6.14
N GLU A 67 -7.03 2.66 4.98
CA GLU A 67 -8.15 2.17 4.18
C GLU A 67 -8.88 0.99 4.84
N GLN A 68 -8.18 0.16 5.63
CA GLN A 68 -8.82 -0.88 6.45
C GLN A 68 -9.67 -0.26 7.57
N GLU A 69 -9.16 0.75 8.28
CA GLU A 69 -9.92 1.47 9.32
C GLU A 69 -11.17 2.14 8.75
N LYS A 70 -11.07 2.73 7.55
CA LYS A 70 -12.24 3.29 6.83
C LYS A 70 -13.28 2.21 6.48
N GLU A 71 -12.85 1.02 6.08
CA GLU A 71 -13.77 -0.10 5.82
C GLU A 71 -14.44 -0.57 7.11
N ILE A 72 -13.68 -0.72 8.20
CA ILE A 72 -14.22 -1.10 9.52
C ILE A 72 -15.27 -0.10 9.99
N ARG A 73 -15.01 1.21 9.87
CA ARG A 73 -15.99 2.26 10.20
C ARG A 73 -17.25 2.13 9.35
N ARG A 74 -17.11 2.00 8.03
CA ARG A 74 -18.25 1.80 7.12
C ARG A 74 -19.08 0.56 7.45
N LEU A 75 -18.44 -0.54 7.86
CA LEU A 75 -19.14 -1.76 8.26
C LEU A 75 -19.86 -1.60 9.61
N ARG A 76 -19.31 -0.80 10.53
CA ARG A 76 -19.93 -0.48 11.83
C ARG A 76 -21.12 0.47 11.70
N GLU A 77 -21.06 1.45 10.81
CA GLU A 77 -22.15 2.40 10.56
C GLU A 77 -23.37 1.77 9.86
N LYS A 78 -23.19 0.62 9.22
CA LYS A 78 -24.27 -0.15 8.57
C LYS A 78 -25.01 -1.11 9.52
N ARG A 79 -24.63 -1.17 10.79
CA ARG A 79 -25.26 -1.98 11.84
C ARG A 79 -26.18 -1.11 12.70
#